data_AF-A0AAF1C259-F1
#
_entry.id   AF-A0AAF1C259-F1
#
_cell.length_a   1.000
_cell.length_b   1.000
_cell.length_c   1.000
_cell.angle_alpha   90.00
_cell.angle_beta   90.00
_cell.angle_gamma   90.00
#
_symmetry.space_group_name_H-M   'P 1'
#
loop_
_entity.id
_entity.type
_entity.pdbx_description
1 polymer ?
#
loop_
_entity_poly.entity_id
_entity_poly.type
_entity_poly.pdbx_seq_one_letter_code
_entity_poly.pdbx_strand_id
1 'polypeptide(L)'
;MSSLVLGVIGMNVFAVVLVVARARAFHQPLYRPMLLNIGLSILPVFVLLVGFVATFVALSGARSDSTEGALHPVAITIAVVSALVWLLLLPNASYLITELNLSHRTDDDPTPLWYDIVLVITLAMSGVLNLVINVLVVQAMYGIAMHPTDDVAGLTRPDTRLVAIAIIMLSAVGVYLGRYLRLNSWDVTHPASFVRKVRDHFSQTGAVKTFLGFTLVHTIFIALLYLTIGGTIIDFVVAYQRTR
;
A
#
# COMPACT_ATOMS: atom_id res chain seq x y z
N MET A 1 -11.67 0.75 16.96
CA MET A 1 -10.84 -0.05 16.03
C MET A 1 -11.65 -0.87 15.02
N SER A 2 -12.82 -1.41 15.40
CA SER A 2 -13.70 -2.17 14.49
C SER A 2 -14.21 -1.34 13.29
N SER A 3 -14.50 -0.06 13.46
CA SER A 3 -15.02 0.82 12.40
C SER A 3 -14.07 1.03 11.23
N LEU A 4 -12.77 1.19 11.48
CA LEU A 4 -11.77 1.38 10.41
C LEU A 4 -11.67 0.13 9.54
N VAL A 5 -11.53 -1.04 10.17
CA VAL A 5 -11.42 -2.32 9.46
C VAL A 5 -12.69 -2.60 8.66
N LEU A 6 -13.86 -2.39 9.25
CA LEU A 6 -15.15 -2.51 8.55
C LEU A 6 -15.26 -1.53 7.38
N GLY A 7 -14.79 -0.29 7.54
CA GLY A 7 -14.78 0.72 6.48
C GLY A 7 -13.88 0.33 5.31
N VAL A 8 -12.68 -0.21 5.58
CA VAL A 8 -11.76 -0.67 4.52
C VAL A 8 -12.31 -1.89 3.80
N ILE A 9 -12.79 -2.90 4.53
CA ILE A 9 -13.44 -4.08 3.93
C ILE A 9 -14.64 -3.64 3.11
N GLY A 10 -15.49 -2.78 3.67
CA GLY A 10 -16.67 -2.23 3.00
C GLY A 10 -16.33 -1.49 1.71
N MET A 11 -15.28 -0.66 1.71
CA MET A 11 -14.83 0.06 0.51
C MET A 11 -14.35 -0.89 -0.59
N ASN A 12 -13.55 -1.92 -0.23
CA ASN A 12 -13.08 -2.91 -1.19
C ASN A 12 -14.25 -3.75 -1.77
N VAL A 13 -15.17 -4.19 -0.90
CA VAL A 13 -16.38 -4.93 -1.33
C VAL A 13 -17.24 -4.05 -2.22
N PHE A 14 -17.46 -2.80 -1.85
CA PHE A 14 -18.25 -1.86 -2.62
C PHE A 14 -17.61 -1.58 -3.99
N ALA A 15 -16.28 -1.43 -4.07
CA ALA A 15 -15.57 -1.32 -5.34
C ALA A 15 -15.84 -2.52 -6.26
N VAL A 16 -15.72 -3.75 -5.74
CA VAL A 16 -16.02 -4.98 -6.50
C VAL A 16 -17.49 -5.01 -6.95
N VAL A 17 -18.41 -4.69 -6.04
CA VAL A 17 -19.85 -4.66 -6.34
C VAL A 17 -20.12 -3.66 -7.45
N LEU A 18 -19.56 -2.46 -7.41
CA LEU A 18 -19.79 -1.46 -8.46
C LEU A 18 -19.21 -1.90 -9.82
N VAL A 19 -18.04 -2.53 -9.86
CA VAL A 19 -17.47 -3.06 -11.12
C VAL A 19 -18.38 -4.13 -11.72
N VAL A 20 -18.85 -5.06 -10.89
CA VAL A 20 -19.69 -6.16 -11.32
C VAL A 20 -21.10 -5.69 -11.68
N ALA A 21 -21.68 -4.76 -10.90
CA ALA A 21 -22.97 -4.17 -11.16
C ALA A 21 -22.97 -3.32 -12.43
N ARG A 22 -21.87 -2.61 -12.74
CA ARG A 22 -21.72 -1.89 -14.02
C ARG A 22 -21.92 -2.83 -15.21
N ALA A 23 -21.25 -3.98 -15.17
CA ALA A 23 -21.32 -4.97 -16.24
C ALA A 23 -22.72 -5.58 -16.38
N ARG A 24 -23.41 -5.84 -15.27
CA ARG A 24 -24.74 -6.48 -15.28
C ARG A 24 -25.88 -5.51 -15.58
N ALA A 25 -25.88 -4.33 -14.97
CA ALA A 25 -26.99 -3.38 -15.07
C ALA A 25 -26.99 -2.61 -16.40
N PHE A 26 -25.82 -2.35 -16.98
CA PHE A 26 -25.68 -1.59 -18.22
C PHE A 26 -25.22 -2.45 -19.40
N HIS A 27 -25.26 -3.79 -19.25
CA HIS A 27 -24.87 -4.78 -20.26
C HIS A 27 -23.46 -4.56 -20.86
N GLN A 28 -22.56 -4.00 -20.06
CA GLN A 28 -21.17 -3.77 -20.45
C GLN A 28 -20.30 -5.01 -20.19
N PRO A 29 -19.23 -5.24 -20.97
CA PRO A 29 -18.30 -6.33 -20.69
C PRO A 29 -17.64 -6.12 -19.33
N LEU A 30 -17.58 -7.19 -18.53
CA LEU A 30 -16.92 -7.15 -17.23
C LEU A 30 -15.41 -6.95 -17.42
N TYR A 31 -14.89 -5.80 -16.96
CA TYR A 31 -13.47 -5.51 -17.03
C TYR A 31 -12.69 -6.25 -15.93
N ARG A 32 -12.39 -7.52 -16.20
CA ARG A 32 -11.67 -8.44 -15.29
C ARG A 32 -10.35 -7.88 -14.74
N PRO A 33 -9.51 -7.15 -15.50
CA PRO A 33 -8.27 -6.60 -14.97
C PRO A 33 -8.49 -5.67 -13.77
N MET A 34 -9.62 -4.97 -13.70
CA MET A 34 -9.90 -4.09 -12.56
C MET A 34 -10.25 -4.85 -11.29
N LEU A 35 -10.93 -6.01 -11.39
CA LEU A 35 -11.13 -6.91 -10.25
C LEU A 35 -9.80 -7.45 -9.73
N LEU A 36 -8.89 -7.78 -10.65
CA LEU A 36 -7.54 -8.22 -10.30
C LEU A 36 -6.75 -7.10 -9.61
N ASN A 37 -6.83 -5.86 -10.10
CA ASN A 37 -6.18 -4.71 -9.46
C ASN A 37 -6.73 -4.45 -8.04
N ILE A 38 -8.04 -4.63 -7.81
CA ILE A 38 -8.60 -4.58 -6.46
C ILE A 38 -7.98 -5.67 -5.59
N GLY A 39 -7.92 -6.92 -6.06
CA GLY A 39 -7.27 -8.02 -5.34
C GLY A 39 -5.79 -7.74 -5.02
N LEU A 40 -5.03 -7.25 -6.01
CA LEU A 40 -3.62 -6.88 -5.84
C LEU A 40 -3.44 -5.74 -4.82
N SER A 41 -4.40 -4.81 -4.73
CA SER A 41 -4.34 -3.72 -3.74
C SER A 41 -4.46 -4.18 -2.29
N ILE A 42 -5.13 -5.32 -2.06
CA ILE A 42 -5.34 -5.89 -0.71
C ILE A 42 -4.18 -6.81 -0.32
N LEU A 43 -3.50 -7.42 -1.30
CA LEU A 43 -2.42 -8.38 -1.09
C LEU A 43 -1.32 -7.93 -0.10
N PRO A 44 -0.84 -6.68 -0.10
CA PRO A 44 0.16 -6.22 0.88
C PRO A 44 -0.32 -6.39 2.33
N VAL A 45 -1.60 -6.14 2.61
CA VAL A 45 -2.16 -6.32 3.97
C VAL A 45 -2.04 -7.77 4.43
N PHE A 46 -2.36 -8.72 3.54
CA PHE A 46 -2.25 -10.14 3.83
C PHE A 46 -0.80 -10.57 4.05
N VAL A 47 0.13 -10.10 3.21
CA VAL A 47 1.57 -10.41 3.36
C VAL A 47 2.10 -9.85 4.68
N LEU A 48 1.70 -8.64 5.06
CA LEU A 48 2.07 -8.04 6.33
C LEU A 48 1.54 -8.85 7.52
N LEU A 49 0.27 -9.29 7.46
CA LEU A 49 -0.35 -10.11 8.50
C LEU A 49 0.34 -11.47 8.64
N VAL A 50 0.52 -12.19 7.52
CA VAL A 50 1.16 -13.51 7.51
C VAL A 50 2.62 -13.42 7.96
N GLY A 51 3.35 -12.42 7.47
CA GLY A 51 4.75 -12.17 7.86
C GLY A 51 4.88 -11.85 9.34
N PHE A 52 3.97 -11.04 9.90
CA PHE A 52 3.92 -10.74 11.32
C PHE A 52 3.66 -12.01 12.16
N VAL A 53 2.63 -12.79 11.81
CA VAL A 53 2.30 -14.04 12.51
C VAL A 53 3.45 -15.04 12.43
N ALA A 54 4.05 -15.23 11.25
CA ALA A 54 5.17 -16.16 11.07
C ALA A 54 6.40 -15.73 11.89
N THR A 55 6.70 -14.43 11.92
CA THR A 55 7.79 -13.88 12.75
C THR A 55 7.49 -14.11 14.24
N PHE A 56 6.26 -13.86 14.68
CA PHE A 56 5.85 -14.06 16.07
C PHE A 56 5.93 -15.53 16.50
N VAL A 57 5.48 -16.46 15.65
CA VAL A 57 5.60 -17.92 15.90
C VAL A 57 7.07 -18.33 15.99
N ALA A 58 7.91 -17.86 15.07
CA ALA A 58 9.35 -18.17 15.09
C ALA A 58 10.04 -17.64 16.36
N LEU A 59 9.68 -16.45 16.83
CA LEU A 59 10.17 -15.89 18.10
C LEU A 59 9.66 -16.67 19.31
N SER A 60 8.41 -17.13 19.29
CA SER A 60 7.80 -17.87 20.38
C SER A 60 8.39 -19.28 20.53
N GLY A 61 8.63 -19.97 19.40
CA GLY A 61 9.30 -21.27 19.39
C GLY A 61 10.76 -21.18 19.84
N ALA A 62 11.49 -20.15 19.41
CA ALA A 62 12.89 -19.95 19.79
C ALA A 62 13.10 -19.69 21.30
N ARG A 63 12.14 -19.02 21.95
CA ARG A 63 12.14 -18.83 23.41
C ARG A 63 11.98 -20.13 24.19
N SER A 64 11.46 -21.18 23.56
CA SER A 64 11.32 -22.50 24.17
C SER A 64 12.62 -23.32 24.15
N ASP A 65 13.54 -23.04 23.22
CA ASP A 65 14.70 -23.91 22.92
C ASP A 65 16.07 -23.37 23.39
N SER A 66 16.22 -22.08 23.74
CA SER A 66 17.56 -21.51 24.01
C SER A 66 17.65 -20.55 25.20
N THR A 67 18.70 -20.77 25.99
CA THR A 67 19.13 -20.06 27.22
C THR A 67 19.91 -18.76 26.94
N GLU A 68 20.01 -18.29 25.70
CA GLU A 68 20.73 -17.05 25.36
C GLU A 68 19.87 -16.09 24.51
N GLY A 69 19.75 -14.86 24.99
CA GLY A 69 18.83 -13.82 24.50
C GLY A 69 19.15 -13.18 23.14
N ALA A 70 19.74 -13.92 22.19
CA ALA A 70 19.92 -13.45 20.83
C ALA A 70 18.62 -13.60 20.01
N LEU A 71 18.27 -12.59 19.22
CA LEU A 71 17.14 -12.66 18.28
C LEU A 71 17.35 -13.86 17.34
N HIS A 72 16.42 -14.80 17.34
CA HIS A 72 16.54 -16.04 16.58
C HIS A 72 16.71 -15.73 15.08
N PRO A 73 17.79 -16.19 14.41
CA PRO A 73 18.12 -15.76 13.06
C PRO A 73 17.01 -16.07 12.05
N VAL A 74 16.27 -17.17 12.25
CA VAL A 74 15.12 -17.52 11.41
C VAL A 74 14.01 -16.47 11.50
N ALA A 75 13.73 -15.93 12.69
CA ALA A 75 12.69 -14.90 12.85
C ALA A 75 13.09 -13.60 12.13
N ILE A 76 14.38 -13.22 12.19
CA ILE A 76 14.91 -12.07 11.45
C ILE A 76 14.77 -12.31 9.95
N THR A 77 15.17 -13.48 9.45
CA THR A 77 15.05 -13.82 8.03
C THR A 77 13.59 -13.74 7.56
N ILE A 78 12.65 -14.32 8.31
CA ILE A 78 11.22 -14.25 7.99
C ILE A 78 10.73 -12.81 7.95
N ALA A 79 11.08 -12.00 8.95
CA ALA A 79 10.68 -10.60 9.03
C ALA A 79 11.21 -9.78 7.85
N VAL A 80 12.50 -9.92 7.52
CA VAL A 80 13.15 -9.20 6.42
C VAL A 80 12.56 -9.61 5.08
N VAL A 81 12.42 -10.91 4.81
CA VAL A 81 11.84 -11.40 3.55
C VAL A 81 10.39 -10.93 3.41
N SER A 82 9.60 -11.04 4.49
CA SER A 82 8.21 -10.57 4.48
C SER A 82 8.10 -9.07 4.24
N ALA A 83 8.98 -8.27 4.85
CA ALA A 83 9.03 -6.83 4.65
C ALA A 83 9.42 -6.45 3.22
N LEU A 84 10.38 -7.17 2.61
CA LEU A 84 10.77 -6.94 1.22
C LEU A 84 9.65 -7.29 0.24
N VAL A 85 9.01 -8.45 0.41
CA VAL A 85 7.86 -8.87 -0.42
C VAL A 85 6.70 -7.90 -0.24
N TRP A 86 6.40 -7.49 0.99
CA TRP A 86 5.39 -6.49 1.30
C TRP A 86 5.67 -5.16 0.59
N LEU A 87 6.90 -4.64 0.68
CA LEU A 87 7.29 -3.36 0.09
C LEU A 87 7.20 -3.38 -1.43
N LEU A 88 7.52 -4.51 -2.08
CA LEU A 88 7.36 -4.69 -3.52
C LEU A 88 5.89 -4.72 -3.96
N LEU A 89 5.00 -5.21 -3.10
CA LEU A 89 3.57 -5.29 -3.40
C LEU A 89 2.80 -4.03 -3.03
N LEU A 90 3.31 -3.23 -2.08
CA LEU A 90 2.68 -2.00 -1.58
C LEU A 90 2.25 -1.01 -2.67
N PRO A 91 3.02 -0.79 -3.77
CA PRO A 91 2.62 0.08 -4.85
C PRO A 91 1.29 -0.32 -5.51
N ASN A 92 0.87 -1.59 -5.44
CA ASN A 92 -0.43 -2.00 -5.99
C ASN A 92 -1.61 -1.34 -5.26
N ALA A 93 -1.46 -0.99 -3.97
CA ALA A 93 -2.48 -0.26 -3.23
C ALA A 93 -2.61 1.19 -3.73
N SER A 94 -1.50 1.91 -3.83
CA SER A 94 -1.46 3.29 -4.34
C SER A 94 -1.73 3.38 -5.85
N TYR A 95 -1.44 2.33 -6.61
CA TYR A 95 -1.67 2.28 -8.06
C TYR A 95 -3.14 2.51 -8.42
N LEU A 96 -4.08 1.99 -7.62
CA LEU A 96 -5.52 2.19 -7.83
C LEU A 96 -5.93 3.67 -7.89
N ILE A 97 -5.20 4.56 -7.19
CA ILE A 97 -5.44 6.01 -7.20
C ILE A 97 -5.28 6.58 -8.63
N THR A 98 -4.38 5.99 -9.40
CA THR A 98 -4.02 6.44 -10.74
C THR A 98 -4.80 5.73 -11.85
N GLU A 99 -5.58 4.70 -11.51
CA GLU A 99 -6.26 3.86 -12.49
C GLU A 99 -7.57 4.52 -12.93
N LEU A 100 -7.46 5.47 -13.86
CA LEU A 100 -8.59 6.15 -14.49
C LEU A 100 -9.18 5.37 -15.67
N ASN A 101 -8.96 4.06 -15.78
CA ASN A 101 -9.31 3.26 -16.98
C ASN A 101 -10.75 3.43 -17.50
N LEU A 102 -11.68 3.88 -16.64
CA LEU A 102 -13.06 4.19 -16.99
C LEU A 102 -13.23 5.51 -17.76
N SER A 103 -12.15 6.26 -18.04
CA SER A 103 -12.19 7.51 -18.80
C SER A 103 -12.35 7.31 -20.31
N HIS A 104 -12.36 6.06 -20.81
CA HIS A 104 -12.61 5.75 -22.23
C HIS A 104 -14.12 5.68 -22.56
N ARG A 105 -14.93 6.47 -21.84
CA ARG A 105 -16.36 6.60 -22.11
C ARG A 105 -16.55 7.13 -23.53
N THR A 106 -17.39 6.45 -24.31
CA THR A 106 -17.89 6.94 -25.60
C THR A 106 -19.23 7.64 -25.42
N ASP A 107 -19.61 8.52 -26.34
CA ASP A 107 -20.89 9.24 -26.27
C ASP A 107 -22.10 8.30 -26.17
N ASP A 108 -21.99 7.10 -26.74
CA ASP A 108 -23.01 6.04 -26.71
C ASP A 108 -22.91 5.09 -25.49
N ASP A 109 -22.09 5.38 -24.46
CA ASP A 109 -22.00 4.51 -23.28
C ASP A 109 -23.32 4.54 -22.47
N PRO A 110 -24.04 3.41 -22.35
CA PRO A 110 -25.33 3.33 -21.66
C PRO A 110 -25.22 3.50 -20.14
N THR A 111 -24.00 3.43 -19.58
CA THR A 111 -23.75 3.66 -18.16
C THR A 111 -23.97 5.15 -17.85
N PRO A 112 -24.69 5.54 -16.78
CA PRO A 112 -24.79 6.93 -16.37
C PRO A 112 -23.45 7.50 -15.88
N LEU A 113 -23.11 8.73 -16.27
CA LEU A 113 -21.85 9.38 -15.88
C LEU A 113 -21.61 9.41 -14.37
N TRP A 114 -22.66 9.69 -13.58
CA TRP A 114 -22.57 9.73 -12.11
C TRP A 114 -22.13 8.39 -11.53
N TYR A 115 -22.50 7.27 -12.17
CA TYR A 115 -22.14 5.94 -11.72
C TYR A 115 -20.63 5.70 -11.90
N ASP A 116 -20.09 6.05 -13.08
CA ASP A 116 -18.65 5.92 -13.37
C ASP A 116 -17.83 6.82 -12.42
N ILE A 117 -18.30 8.02 -12.10
CA ILE A 117 -17.65 8.92 -11.13
C ILE A 117 -17.58 8.24 -9.75
N VAL A 118 -18.70 7.73 -9.23
CA VAL A 118 -18.74 7.06 -7.93
C VAL A 118 -17.84 5.82 -7.94
N LEU A 119 -17.84 5.04 -9.02
CA LEU A 119 -17.01 3.86 -9.20
C LEU A 119 -15.50 4.21 -9.16
N VAL A 120 -15.08 5.23 -9.90
CA VAL A 120 -13.66 5.69 -9.92
C VAL A 120 -13.23 6.18 -8.54
N ILE A 121 -14.04 7.02 -7.88
CA ILE A 121 -13.74 7.53 -6.54
C ILE A 121 -13.67 6.38 -5.54
N THR A 122 -14.59 5.42 -5.61
CA THR A 122 -14.60 4.23 -4.74
C THR A 122 -13.34 3.39 -4.94
N LEU A 123 -12.92 3.17 -6.20
CA LEU A 123 -11.70 2.43 -6.50
C LEU A 123 -10.45 3.15 -5.93
N ALA A 124 -10.34 4.45 -6.18
CA ALA A 124 -9.24 5.25 -5.67
C ALA A 124 -9.20 5.25 -4.14
N MET A 125 -10.34 5.44 -3.49
CA MET A 125 -10.44 5.41 -2.01
C MET A 125 -10.15 4.03 -1.44
N SER A 126 -10.53 2.95 -2.11
CA SER A 126 -10.16 1.59 -1.72
C SER A 126 -8.63 1.43 -1.67
N GLY A 127 -7.93 1.91 -2.71
CA GLY A 127 -6.47 1.92 -2.77
C GLY A 127 -5.83 2.78 -1.67
N VAL A 128 -6.34 4.00 -1.46
CA VAL A 128 -5.90 4.91 -0.39
C VAL A 128 -6.01 4.23 0.97
N LEU A 129 -7.17 3.66 1.30
CA LEU A 129 -7.41 3.04 2.59
C LEU A 129 -6.52 1.81 2.82
N ASN A 130 -6.34 0.96 1.81
CA ASN A 130 -5.43 -0.18 1.88
C ASN A 130 -3.99 0.29 2.13
N LEU A 131 -3.53 1.33 1.43
CA LEU A 131 -2.21 1.91 1.62
C LEU A 131 -2.03 2.49 3.03
N VAL A 132 -2.98 3.31 3.49
CA VAL A 132 -2.93 3.95 4.81
C VAL A 132 -2.86 2.91 5.92
N ILE A 133 -3.64 1.82 5.86
CA ILE A 133 -3.56 0.73 6.84
C ILE A 133 -2.18 0.10 6.84
N ASN A 134 -1.62 -0.21 5.66
CA ASN A 134 -0.29 -0.80 5.57
C ASN A 134 0.79 0.09 6.22
N VAL A 135 0.79 1.39 5.89
CA VAL A 135 1.74 2.36 6.45
C VAL A 135 1.53 2.51 7.96
N LEU A 136 0.29 2.60 8.42
CA LEU A 136 -0.05 2.75 9.83
C LEU A 136 0.40 1.56 10.67
N VAL A 137 0.17 0.34 10.19
CA VAL A 137 0.59 -0.88 10.89
C VAL A 137 2.11 -0.95 10.97
N VAL A 138 2.84 -0.68 9.88
CA VAL A 138 4.31 -0.68 9.90
C VAL A 138 4.88 0.44 10.77
N GLN A 139 4.29 1.64 10.74
CA GLN A 139 4.68 2.74 11.63
C GLN A 139 4.48 2.34 13.10
N ALA A 140 3.35 1.72 13.45
CA ALA A 140 3.08 1.25 14.80
C ALA A 140 4.06 0.15 15.22
N MET A 141 4.31 -0.83 14.37
CA MET A 141 5.28 -1.91 14.62
C MET A 141 6.69 -1.36 14.85
N TYR A 142 7.14 -0.43 14.02
CA TYR A 142 8.44 0.22 14.17
C TYR A 142 8.51 1.01 15.48
N GLY A 143 7.49 1.82 15.79
CA GLY A 143 7.43 2.60 17.03
C GLY A 143 7.51 1.73 18.28
N ILE A 144 6.74 0.64 18.33
CA ILE A 144 6.75 -0.31 19.45
C ILE A 144 8.10 -1.02 19.58
N ALA A 145 8.72 -1.41 18.45
CA ALA A 145 9.97 -2.14 18.45
C ALA A 145 11.20 -1.28 18.81
N MET A 146 11.26 -0.04 18.31
CA MET A 146 12.41 0.85 18.51
C MET A 146 12.29 1.74 19.75
N HIS A 147 11.07 1.97 20.24
CA HIS A 147 10.80 2.80 21.41
C HIS A 147 9.97 2.04 22.47
N PRO A 148 10.44 0.88 22.96
CA PRO A 148 9.65 0.02 23.86
C PRO A 148 9.33 0.67 25.22
N THR A 149 10.10 1.69 25.63
CA THR A 149 9.88 2.44 26.87
C THR A 149 8.85 3.55 26.75
N ASP A 150 8.52 3.95 25.51
CA ASP A 150 7.67 5.11 25.24
C ASP A 150 6.19 4.73 25.06
N ASP A 151 5.86 3.44 25.21
CA ASP A 151 4.53 2.89 24.92
C ASP A 151 3.97 3.43 23.58
N VAL A 152 2.73 3.93 23.53
CA VAL A 152 2.17 4.45 22.28
C VAL A 152 2.73 5.83 21.90
N ALA A 153 3.44 6.53 22.79
CA ALA A 153 4.08 7.80 22.45
C ALA A 153 5.23 7.61 21.44
N GLY A 154 5.82 6.41 21.38
CA GLY A 154 6.81 6.00 20.37
C GLY A 154 6.32 6.19 18.92
N LEU A 155 5.00 6.14 18.69
CA LEU A 155 4.39 6.36 17.37
C LEU A 155 4.54 7.80 16.87
N THR A 156 4.76 8.75 17.77
CA THR A 156 4.92 10.19 17.45
C THR A 156 6.37 10.62 17.31
N ARG A 157 7.33 9.73 17.58
CA ARG A 157 8.76 10.03 17.47
C ARG A 157 9.12 10.41 16.02
N PRO A 158 10.08 11.34 15.82
CA PRO A 158 10.43 11.82 14.48
C PRO A 158 10.89 10.71 13.53
N ASP A 159 11.67 9.76 14.02
CA ASP A 159 12.16 8.61 13.24
C ASP A 159 11.00 7.67 12.82
N THR A 160 10.04 7.42 13.72
CA THR A 160 8.82 6.66 13.40
C THR A 160 8.00 7.34 12.29
N ARG A 161 7.89 8.67 12.31
CA ARG A 161 7.24 9.45 11.24
C ARG A 161 8.03 9.42 9.93
N LEU A 162 9.35 9.48 10.01
CA LEU A 162 10.23 9.38 8.83
C LEU A 162 10.09 8.03 8.13
N VAL A 163 9.93 6.93 8.88
CA VAL A 163 9.63 5.61 8.31
C VAL A 163 8.34 5.63 7.50
N ALA A 164 7.27 6.21 8.02
CA ALA A 164 6.01 6.33 7.29
C ALA A 164 6.16 7.14 6.00
N ILE A 165 6.85 8.28 6.05
CA ILE A 165 7.13 9.12 4.88
C ILE A 165 7.98 8.36 3.84
N ALA A 166 9.01 7.64 4.28
CA ALA A 166 9.86 6.84 3.41
C ALA A 166 9.06 5.75 2.69
N ILE A 167 8.19 5.03 3.40
CA ILE A 167 7.30 4.02 2.83
C ILE A 167 6.36 4.63 1.79
N ILE A 168 5.75 5.78 2.10
CA ILE A 168 4.85 6.50 1.18
C ILE A 168 5.61 6.93 -0.10
N MET A 169 6.81 7.48 0.06
CA MET A 169 7.66 7.86 -1.07
C MET A 169 8.05 6.66 -1.93
N LEU A 170 8.47 5.56 -1.31
CA LEU A 170 8.81 4.31 -2.02
C LEU A 170 7.60 3.71 -2.74
N SER A 171 6.40 3.82 -2.15
CA SER A 171 5.15 3.44 -2.81
C SER A 171 4.89 4.28 -4.06
N ALA A 172 5.05 5.61 -3.98
CA ALA A 172 4.92 6.51 -5.14
C ALA A 172 5.95 6.22 -6.24
N VAL A 173 7.21 5.93 -5.87
CA VAL A 173 8.24 5.46 -6.80
C VAL A 173 7.79 4.16 -7.49
N GLY A 174 7.29 3.19 -6.73
CA GLY A 174 6.80 1.92 -7.28
C GLY A 174 5.66 2.11 -8.28
N VAL A 175 4.71 3.03 -8.01
CA VAL A 175 3.64 3.36 -8.96
C VAL A 175 4.21 3.95 -10.24
N TYR A 176 5.18 4.88 -10.13
CA TYR A 176 5.84 5.44 -11.31
C TYR A 176 6.50 4.33 -12.15
N LEU A 177 7.29 3.46 -11.52
CA LEU A 177 7.96 2.36 -12.22
C LEU A 177 6.95 1.43 -12.89
N GLY A 178 5.85 1.09 -12.22
CA GLY A 178 4.77 0.27 -12.79
C GLY A 178 4.12 0.91 -14.01
N ARG A 179 3.80 2.21 -13.95
CA ARG A 179 3.08 2.92 -15.03
C ARG A 179 3.95 3.26 -16.22
N TYR A 180 5.16 3.76 -15.97
CA TYR A 180 6.03 4.31 -17.02
C TYR A 180 7.00 3.26 -17.57
N LEU A 181 7.59 2.40 -16.73
CA LEU A 181 8.51 1.36 -17.21
C LEU A 181 7.80 0.05 -17.59
N ARG A 182 6.57 -0.19 -17.11
CA ARG A 182 5.76 -1.39 -17.41
C ARG A 182 6.60 -2.68 -17.35
N LEU A 183 7.18 -2.93 -16.18
CA LEU A 183 8.08 -4.07 -15.95
C LEU A 183 7.30 -5.39 -16.08
N ASN A 184 7.83 -6.34 -16.85
CA ASN A 184 7.27 -7.68 -17.00
C ASN A 184 7.97 -8.66 -16.05
N SER A 185 7.32 -9.79 -15.73
CA SER A 185 7.91 -10.85 -14.89
C SER A 185 9.24 -11.38 -15.42
N TRP A 186 9.45 -11.31 -16.74
CA TRP A 186 10.71 -11.69 -17.41
C TRP A 186 11.85 -10.70 -17.20
N ASP A 187 11.55 -9.43 -16.91
CA ASP A 187 12.58 -8.42 -16.64
C ASP A 187 13.30 -8.72 -15.32
N VAL A 188 12.59 -9.32 -14.34
CA VAL A 188 13.17 -9.71 -13.04
C VAL A 188 14.09 -10.92 -13.16
N THR A 189 13.79 -11.86 -14.07
CA THR A 189 14.63 -13.04 -14.31
C THR A 189 15.88 -12.73 -15.15
N HIS A 190 15.97 -11.53 -15.75
CA HIS A 190 17.10 -11.09 -16.57
C HIS A 190 17.61 -9.71 -16.11
N PRO A 191 18.48 -9.66 -15.08
CA PRO A 191 18.92 -8.40 -14.47
C PRO A 191 19.51 -7.39 -15.46
N ALA A 192 20.23 -7.88 -16.48
CA ALA A 192 20.81 -7.02 -17.51
C ALA A 192 19.77 -6.35 -18.41
N SER A 193 18.64 -7.02 -18.72
CA SER A 193 17.56 -6.38 -19.50
C SER A 193 16.81 -5.36 -18.65
N PHE A 194 16.60 -5.65 -17.36
CA PHE A 194 16.02 -4.71 -16.41
C PHE A 194 16.84 -3.41 -16.32
N VAL A 195 18.15 -3.52 -16.07
CA VAL A 195 19.03 -2.34 -15.96
C VAL A 195 19.05 -1.53 -17.26
N ARG A 196 19.09 -2.19 -18.43
CA ARG A 196 18.98 -1.50 -19.72
C ARG A 196 17.67 -0.74 -19.84
N LYS A 197 16.53 -1.37 -19.54
CA LYS A 197 15.21 -0.74 -19.62
C LYS A 197 15.09 0.49 -18.72
N VAL A 198 15.61 0.40 -17.48
CA VAL A 198 15.67 1.54 -16.55
C VAL A 198 16.55 2.65 -17.12
N ARG A 199 17.77 2.32 -17.55
CA ARG A 199 18.71 3.30 -18.14
C ARG A 199 18.12 3.98 -19.36
N ASP A 200 17.54 3.20 -20.28
CA ASP A 200 17.01 3.70 -21.54
C ASP A 200 15.80 4.63 -21.29
N HIS A 201 14.97 4.33 -20.28
CA HIS A 201 13.91 5.22 -19.82
C HIS A 201 14.47 6.55 -19.30
N PHE A 202 15.42 6.52 -18.37
CA PHE A 202 15.98 7.73 -17.76
C PHE A 202 16.93 8.52 -18.68
N SER A 203 17.36 7.93 -19.79
CA SER A 203 18.12 8.61 -20.85
C SER A 203 17.24 9.48 -21.73
N GLN A 204 15.92 9.28 -21.71
CA GLN A 204 14.98 10.11 -22.48
C GLN A 204 14.88 11.53 -21.89
N THR A 205 14.85 12.53 -22.77
CA THR A 205 14.73 13.93 -22.37
C THR A 205 13.48 14.15 -21.54
N GLY A 206 13.65 14.65 -20.32
CA GLY A 206 12.54 14.96 -19.41
C GLY A 206 12.09 13.81 -18.51
N ALA A 207 12.52 12.56 -18.73
CA ALA A 207 12.11 11.42 -17.92
C ALA A 207 12.42 11.60 -16.43
N VAL A 208 13.62 12.10 -16.09
CA VAL A 208 14.01 12.42 -14.71
C VAL A 208 13.09 13.48 -14.10
N LYS A 209 12.74 14.54 -14.86
CA LYS A 209 11.84 15.59 -14.37
C LYS A 209 10.44 15.03 -14.11
N THR A 210 9.92 14.19 -15.01
CA THR A 210 8.62 13.52 -14.83
C THR A 210 8.66 12.57 -13.64
N PHE A 211 9.74 11.81 -13.45
CA PHE A 211 9.92 10.94 -12.29
C PHE A 211 9.89 11.71 -10.97
N LEU A 212 10.71 12.76 -10.87
CA LEU A 212 10.77 13.58 -9.66
C LEU A 212 9.44 14.29 -9.40
N GLY A 213 8.83 14.88 -10.44
CA GLY A 213 7.54 15.57 -10.33
C GLY A 213 6.42 14.62 -9.92
N PHE A 214 6.31 13.46 -10.57
CA PHE A 214 5.30 12.45 -10.22
C PHE A 214 5.49 11.96 -8.79
N THR A 215 6.72 11.56 -8.44
CA THR A 215 7.04 11.02 -7.11
C THR A 215 6.74 12.05 -6.03
N LEU A 216 7.18 13.30 -6.21
CA LEU A 216 6.94 14.38 -5.25
C LEU A 216 5.45 14.65 -5.06
N VAL A 217 4.71 14.85 -6.15
CA VAL A 217 3.27 15.17 -6.09
C VAL A 217 2.48 14.02 -5.48
N HIS A 218 2.74 12.77 -5.89
CA HIS A 218 2.07 11.60 -5.29
C HIS A 218 2.45 11.39 -3.84
N THR A 219 3.72 11.60 -3.47
CA THR A 219 4.17 11.48 -2.07
C THR A 219 3.44 12.51 -1.21
N ILE A 220 3.37 13.77 -1.63
CA ILE A 220 2.66 14.82 -0.90
C ILE A 220 1.17 14.48 -0.79
N PHE A 221 0.54 14.09 -1.89
CA PHE A 221 -0.87 13.71 -1.91
C PHE A 221 -1.19 12.58 -0.91
N ILE A 222 -0.42 11.48 -0.98
CA ILE A 222 -0.60 10.34 -0.08
C ILE A 222 -0.23 10.71 1.37
N ALA A 223 0.83 11.50 1.58
CA ALA A 223 1.22 11.95 2.91
C ALA A 223 0.12 12.79 3.58
N LEU A 224 -0.55 13.67 2.84
CA LEU A 224 -1.70 14.42 3.36
C LEU A 224 -2.85 13.49 3.75
N LEU A 225 -3.21 12.54 2.89
CA LEU A 225 -4.22 11.52 3.21
C LEU A 225 -3.84 10.69 4.45
N TYR A 226 -2.56 10.32 4.56
CA TYR A 226 -2.04 9.58 5.69
C TYR A 226 -2.09 10.39 6.98
N LEU A 227 -1.72 11.67 6.95
CA LEU A 227 -1.82 12.56 8.10
C LEU A 227 -3.27 12.71 8.58
N THR A 228 -4.21 12.89 7.65
CA THR A 228 -5.63 13.03 7.96
C THR A 228 -6.26 11.76 8.54
N ILE A 229 -5.82 10.57 8.12
CA ILE A 229 -6.40 9.30 8.57
C ILE A 229 -5.53 8.66 9.65
N GLY A 230 -4.31 8.24 9.27
CA GLY A 230 -3.37 7.56 10.15
C GLY A 230 -2.84 8.47 11.26
N GLY A 231 -2.47 9.71 10.94
CA GLY A 231 -2.01 10.69 11.92
C GLY A 231 -3.06 10.96 13.00
N THR A 232 -4.30 11.23 12.59
CA THR A 232 -5.41 11.42 13.53
C THR A 232 -5.66 10.18 14.42
N ILE A 233 -5.57 8.96 13.89
CA ILE A 233 -5.69 7.73 14.70
C ILE A 233 -4.58 7.67 15.75
N ILE A 234 -3.32 7.94 15.37
CA ILE A 234 -2.18 7.95 16.29
C ILE A 234 -2.39 8.99 17.39
N ASP A 235 -2.78 10.22 17.03
CA ASP A 235 -3.00 11.30 17.98
C ASP A 235 -4.10 10.94 18.99
N PHE A 236 -5.20 10.32 18.56
CA PHE A 236 -6.25 9.84 19.46
C PHE A 236 -5.76 8.74 20.42
N VAL A 237 -4.99 7.77 19.91
CA VAL A 237 -4.45 6.68 20.75
C VAL A 237 -3.49 7.23 21.81
N VAL A 238 -2.61 8.17 21.42
CA VAL A 238 -1.68 8.83 22.34
C VAL A 238 -2.40 9.70 23.35
N ALA A 239 -3.40 10.48 22.93
CA ALA A 239 -4.19 11.30 23.83
C ALA A 239 -4.94 10.44 24.86
N TYR A 240 -5.55 9.33 24.40
CA TYR A 240 -6.24 8.39 25.28
C TYR A 240 -5.33 7.79 26.34
N GLN A 241 -4.10 7.41 25.97
CA GLN A 241 -3.15 6.89 26.94
C GLN A 241 -2.73 7.92 27.97
N ARG A 242 -2.46 9.17 27.57
CA ARG A 242 -2.07 10.24 28.51
C ARG A 242 -3.14 10.59 29.54
N THR A 243 -4.41 10.27 29.27
CA THR A 243 -5.53 10.50 30.19
C THR A 243 -5.78 9.37 31.19
N ARG A 244 -5.07 8.24 31.07
CA ARG A 244 -5.10 7.13 32.03
C ARG A 244 -3.89 7.22 32.97
#